data_AF-A0A2D2AYS7-F1
#
_entry.id   AF-A0A2D2AYS7-F1
#
_cell.length_a   1.000
_cell.length_b   1.000
_cell.length_c   1.000
_cell.angle_alpha   90.00
_cell.angle_beta   90.00
_cell.angle_gamma   90.00
#
_symmetry.space_group_name_H-M   'P 1'
#
loop_
_entity.id
_entity.type
_entity.pdbx_description
1 polymer ?
#
loop_
_entity_poly.entity_id
_entity_poly.type
_entity_poly.pdbx_seq_one_letter_code
_entity_poly.pdbx_strand_id
1 'polypeptide(L)'
;MEWLEQHEALAGWAQFLGAVLALFLTYITAFAPTWRRKRQLRDEAMRLLMHGYEVIESFHRTSAHFAPFQLSLRQAALSMNAAIEDLGRFPVYELDNNFGTMSLARRLMTMRMTVAAAKLFLDQAAQDIGDRTATAEEHEFLREMVGQQLKMAENLLMNRQMARPEWPAPGAAETA
;
A
#
# COMPACT_ATOMS: atom_id res chain seq x y z
N MET A 1 -58.22 -28.09 -28.64
CA MET A 1 -57.00 -28.69 -28.05
C MET A 1 -55.83 -27.72 -28.06
N GLU A 2 -55.68 -26.86 -29.07
CA GLU A 2 -54.63 -25.82 -29.14
C GLU A 2 -54.52 -24.89 -27.91
N TRP A 3 -55.64 -24.54 -27.25
CA TRP A 3 -55.61 -23.64 -26.09
C TRP A 3 -54.91 -24.25 -24.86
N LEU A 4 -55.03 -25.57 -24.65
CA LEU A 4 -54.34 -26.27 -23.56
C LEU A 4 -52.85 -26.40 -23.84
N GLU A 5 -52.47 -26.69 -25.08
CA GLU A 5 -51.07 -26.81 -25.51
C GLU A 5 -50.31 -25.48 -25.41
N GLN A 6 -50.95 -24.36 -25.77
CA GLN A 6 -50.36 -23.02 -25.60
C GLN A 6 -50.19 -22.65 -24.12
N HIS A 7 -51.14 -23.05 -23.26
CA HIS A 7 -51.06 -22.81 -21.82
C HIS A 7 -49.94 -23.63 -21.16
N GLU A 8 -49.74 -24.89 -21.56
CA GLU A 8 -48.64 -25.73 -21.08
C GLU A 8 -47.27 -25.21 -21.54
N ALA A 9 -47.17 -24.75 -22.79
CA ALA A 9 -45.94 -24.13 -23.30
C ALA A 9 -45.59 -22.84 -22.53
N LEU A 10 -46.57 -21.97 -22.24
CA LEU A 10 -46.38 -20.76 -21.43
C LEU A 10 -45.98 -21.09 -19.99
N ALA A 11 -46.58 -22.13 -19.39
CA ALA A 11 -46.22 -22.59 -18.04
C ALA A 11 -44.78 -23.15 -17.99
N GLY A 12 -44.35 -23.88 -19.01
CA GLY A 12 -42.97 -24.36 -19.14
C GLY A 12 -41.94 -23.23 -19.23
N TRP A 13 -42.25 -22.18 -19.99
CA TRP A 13 -41.41 -20.97 -20.06
C TRP A 13 -41.35 -20.21 -18.74
N ALA A 14 -42.47 -20.12 -18.00
CA ALA A 14 -42.49 -19.49 -16.70
C ALA A 14 -41.65 -20.26 -15.66
N GLN A 15 -41.72 -21.60 -15.66
CA GLN A 15 -40.91 -22.46 -14.79
C GLN A 15 -39.41 -22.36 -15.14
N PHE A 16 -39.07 -22.34 -16.44
CA PHE A 16 -37.69 -22.14 -16.88
C PHE A 16 -37.13 -20.78 -16.45
N LEU A 17 -37.87 -19.69 -16.69
CA LEU A 17 -37.47 -18.35 -16.26
C LEU A 17 -37.34 -18.25 -14.73
N GLY A 18 -38.27 -18.87 -14.00
CA GLY A 18 -38.19 -18.97 -12.54
C GLY A 18 -36.93 -19.69 -12.07
N ALA A 19 -36.57 -20.81 -12.71
CA ALA A 19 -35.35 -21.56 -12.39
C ALA A 19 -34.07 -20.77 -12.71
N VAL A 20 -34.00 -20.10 -13.86
CA VAL A 20 -32.87 -19.24 -14.23
C VAL A 20 -32.72 -18.07 -13.25
N LEU A 21 -33.82 -17.43 -12.88
CA LEU A 21 -33.81 -16.32 -11.92
C LEU A 21 -33.42 -16.78 -10.52
N ALA A 22 -33.89 -17.95 -10.08
CA ALA A 22 -33.48 -18.56 -8.82
C ALA A 22 -31.98 -18.91 -8.81
N LEU A 23 -31.45 -19.47 -9.90
CA LEU A 23 -30.01 -19.73 -10.04
C LEU A 23 -29.19 -18.43 -10.00
N PHE A 24 -29.66 -17.39 -10.67
CA PHE A 24 -29.00 -16.08 -10.67
C PHE A 24 -29.00 -15.44 -9.27
N LEU A 25 -30.14 -15.45 -8.58
CA LEU A 25 -30.23 -14.97 -7.20
C LEU A 25 -29.35 -15.80 -6.25
N THR A 26 -29.34 -17.12 -6.41
CA THR A 26 -28.48 -18.01 -5.63
C THR A 26 -27.00 -17.70 -5.88
N TYR A 27 -26.61 -17.47 -7.13
CA TYR A 27 -25.26 -17.05 -7.48
C TYR A 27 -24.89 -15.71 -6.81
N ILE A 28 -25.74 -14.68 -6.95
CA ILE A 28 -25.47 -13.38 -6.32
C ILE A 28 -25.38 -13.52 -4.80
N THR A 29 -26.31 -14.23 -4.16
CA THR A 29 -26.31 -14.39 -2.70
C THR A 29 -25.10 -15.18 -2.19
N ALA A 30 -24.66 -16.21 -2.92
CA ALA A 30 -23.48 -17.00 -2.58
C ALA A 30 -22.17 -16.21 -2.76
N PHE A 31 -22.04 -15.40 -3.82
CA PHE A 31 -20.79 -14.72 -4.15
C PHE A 31 -20.71 -13.25 -3.70
N ALA A 32 -21.83 -12.57 -3.44
CA ALA A 32 -21.84 -11.17 -2.97
C ALA A 32 -20.99 -10.93 -1.70
N PRO A 33 -20.97 -11.82 -0.69
CA PRO A 33 -20.10 -11.65 0.47
C PRO A 33 -18.61 -11.62 0.09
N THR A 34 -18.21 -12.47 -0.86
CA THR A 34 -16.81 -12.54 -1.32
C THR A 34 -16.39 -11.26 -2.03
N TRP A 35 -17.25 -10.70 -2.88
CA TRP A 35 -16.98 -9.43 -3.56
C TRP A 35 -16.90 -8.26 -2.59
N ARG A 36 -17.80 -8.22 -1.59
CA ARG A 36 -17.75 -7.20 -0.53
C ARG A 36 -16.45 -7.28 0.26
N ARG A 37 -16.03 -8.47 0.68
CA ARG A 37 -14.75 -8.68 1.38
C ARG A 37 -13.56 -8.22 0.55
N LYS A 38 -13.48 -8.60 -0.73
CA LYS A 38 -12.40 -8.15 -1.63
C LYS A 38 -12.35 -6.62 -1.76
N ARG A 39 -13.51 -5.97 -1.85
CA ARG A 39 -13.60 -4.50 -1.91
C ARG A 39 -13.14 -3.85 -0.61
N GLN A 40 -13.59 -4.37 0.54
CA GLN A 40 -13.16 -3.89 1.86
C GLN A 40 -11.65 -4.00 2.04
N LEU A 41 -11.05 -5.16 1.72
CA LEU A 41 -9.61 -5.37 1.80
C LEU A 41 -8.84 -4.40 0.89
N ARG A 42 -9.35 -4.15 -0.31
CA ARG A 42 -8.73 -3.17 -1.23
C ARG A 42 -8.77 -1.75 -0.67
N ASP A 43 -9.90 -1.35 -0.11
CA ASP A 43 -10.06 -0.01 0.46
C ASP A 43 -9.18 0.16 1.71
N GLU A 44 -9.10 -0.86 2.56
CA GLU A 44 -8.23 -0.88 3.75
C GLU A 44 -6.75 -0.86 3.38
N ALA A 45 -6.33 -1.65 2.39
CA ALA A 45 -4.97 -1.61 1.87
C ALA A 45 -4.59 -0.23 1.33
N MET A 46 -5.49 0.45 0.61
CA MET A 46 -5.23 1.81 0.14
C MET A 46 -5.11 2.81 1.30
N ARG A 47 -5.93 2.67 2.35
CA ARG A 47 -5.80 3.46 3.58
C ARG A 47 -4.46 3.26 4.26
N LEU A 48 -3.98 2.01 4.36
CA LEU A 48 -2.68 1.71 4.94
C LEU A 48 -1.52 2.27 4.12
N LEU A 49 -1.61 2.24 2.79
CA LEU A 49 -0.64 2.90 1.93
C LEU A 49 -0.62 4.42 2.15
N MET A 50 -1.79 5.05 2.25
CA MET A 50 -1.88 6.48 2.55
C MET A 50 -1.28 6.79 3.92
N HIS A 51 -1.59 5.98 4.93
CA HIS A 51 -1.04 6.15 6.26
C HIS A 51 0.50 6.06 6.28
N GLY A 52 1.09 5.09 5.59
CA GLY A 52 2.55 4.97 5.48
C GLY A 52 3.20 6.19 4.81
N TYR A 53 2.55 6.78 3.81
CA TYR A 53 2.97 8.03 3.18
C TYR A 53 2.84 9.23 4.12
N GLU A 54 1.69 9.39 4.77
CA GLU A 54 1.38 10.52 5.66
C GLU A 54 2.39 10.64 6.81
N VAL A 55 2.85 9.52 7.37
CA VAL A 55 3.84 9.54 8.45
C VAL A 55 5.17 10.12 7.96
N ILE A 56 5.66 9.68 6.80
CA ILE A 56 6.89 10.21 6.19
C ILE A 56 6.71 11.69 5.80
N GLU A 57 5.57 12.02 5.20
CA GLU A 57 5.23 13.39 4.78
C GLU A 57 5.19 14.34 5.98
N SER A 58 4.57 13.92 7.10
CA SER A 58 4.45 14.75 8.29
C SER A 58 5.83 15.15 8.84
N PHE A 59 6.78 14.21 8.86
CA PHE A 59 8.13 14.48 9.29
C PHE A 59 8.88 15.37 8.29
N HIS A 60 8.78 15.07 6.99
CA HIS A 60 9.41 15.89 5.95
C HIS A 60 8.91 17.34 5.94
N ARG A 61 7.61 17.55 6.19
CA ARG A 61 7.01 18.89 6.23
C ARG A 61 7.40 19.65 7.49
N THR A 62 7.45 18.96 8.63
CA THR A 62 7.82 19.57 9.91
C THR A 62 9.30 19.92 9.96
N SER A 63 10.18 19.04 9.46
CA SER A 63 11.61 19.32 9.41
C SER A 63 11.94 20.57 8.59
N ALA A 64 11.12 20.99 7.62
CA ALA A 64 11.36 22.25 6.89
C ALA A 64 11.33 23.52 7.78
N HIS A 65 10.74 23.45 8.97
CA HIS A 65 10.51 24.62 9.83
C HIS A 65 11.36 24.65 11.11
N PHE A 66 12.08 23.58 11.43
CA PHE A 66 12.98 23.55 12.59
C PHE A 66 14.18 22.64 12.36
N ALA A 67 15.31 22.98 12.98
CA ALA A 67 16.46 22.11 13.04
C ALA A 67 16.13 20.91 13.96
N PRO A 68 16.17 19.66 13.44
CA PRO A 68 15.85 18.50 14.23
C PRO A 68 16.87 18.30 15.37
N PHE A 69 16.38 17.85 16.52
CA PHE A 69 17.17 17.42 17.66
C PHE A 69 16.79 15.98 18.02
N GLN A 70 17.62 15.26 18.76
CA GLN A 70 17.47 13.82 18.98
C GLN A 70 16.05 13.39 19.40
N LEU A 71 15.40 14.11 20.31
CA LEU A 71 14.04 13.75 20.75
C LEU A 71 13.02 13.82 19.61
N SER A 72 13.10 14.84 18.76
CA SER A 72 12.21 14.98 17.59
C SER A 72 12.40 13.84 16.58
N LEU A 73 13.64 13.43 16.33
CA LEU A 73 13.97 12.31 15.44
C LEU A 73 13.48 10.98 16.01
N ARG A 74 13.64 10.76 17.31
CA ARG A 74 13.10 9.57 17.99
C ARG A 74 11.58 9.52 17.98
N GLN A 75 10.91 10.66 18.19
CA GLN A 75 9.45 10.73 18.09
C GLN A 75 8.97 10.39 16.68
N ALA A 76 9.63 10.91 15.65
CA ALA A 76 9.35 10.57 14.27
C ALA A 76 9.57 9.06 14.01
N ALA A 77 10.70 8.49 14.45
CA ALA A 77 10.98 7.07 14.32
C ALA A 77 9.95 6.17 15.04
N LEU A 78 9.45 6.58 16.21
CA LEU A 78 8.36 5.90 16.92
C LEU A 78 7.05 5.93 16.14
N SER A 79 6.70 7.08 15.54
CA SER A 79 5.51 7.17 14.68
C SER A 79 5.60 6.27 13.44
N MET A 80 6.79 6.16 12.85
CA MET A 80 7.07 5.23 11.75
C MET A 80 6.96 3.77 12.20
N ASN A 81 7.33 3.46 13.45
CA ASN A 81 7.17 2.11 14.00
C ASN A 81 5.70 1.67 14.05
N ALA A 82 4.79 2.56 14.45
CA ALA A 82 3.35 2.27 14.44
C ALA A 82 2.85 1.96 13.02
N ALA A 83 3.22 2.76 12.02
CA ALA A 83 2.86 2.50 10.63
C ALA A 83 3.43 1.17 10.10
N ILE A 84 4.65 0.79 10.50
CA ILE A 84 5.25 -0.50 10.13
C ILE A 84 4.48 -1.68 10.72
N GLU A 85 4.03 -1.57 11.98
CA GLU A 85 3.23 -2.60 12.63
C GLU A 85 1.87 -2.76 11.95
N ASP A 86 1.19 -1.66 11.65
CA ASP A 86 -0.10 -1.69 10.97
C ASP A 86 -0.01 -2.26 9.55
N LEU A 87 1.01 -1.86 8.79
CA LEU A 87 1.32 -2.46 7.48
C LEU A 87 1.68 -3.95 7.59
N GLY A 88 2.32 -4.36 8.68
CA GLY A 88 2.74 -5.75 8.93
C GLY A 88 1.60 -6.69 9.32
N ARG A 89 0.52 -6.17 9.93
CA ARG A 89 -0.66 -6.95 10.33
C ARG A 89 -1.63 -7.23 9.19
N PHE A 90 -1.53 -6.49 8.08
CA PHE A 90 -2.46 -6.62 6.98
C PHE A 90 -2.40 -8.02 6.32
N PRO A 91 -3.54 -8.69 6.07
CA PRO A 91 -3.56 -10.04 5.50
C PRO A 91 -3.27 -10.01 3.99
N VAL A 92 -1.99 -9.85 3.64
CA VAL A 92 -1.50 -9.73 2.25
C VAL A 92 -1.90 -10.91 1.37
N TYR A 93 -2.04 -12.12 1.94
CA TYR A 93 -2.45 -13.33 1.23
C TYR A 93 -3.93 -13.35 0.81
N GLU A 94 -4.77 -12.48 1.38
CA GLU A 94 -6.18 -12.34 1.00
C GLU A 94 -6.40 -11.33 -0.14
N LEU A 95 -5.39 -10.52 -0.45
CA LEU A 95 -5.39 -9.67 -1.64
C LEU A 95 -5.19 -10.56 -2.87
N ASP A 96 -6.22 -10.57 -3.71
CA ASP A 96 -6.38 -11.20 -5.03
C ASP A 96 -5.12 -11.78 -5.71
N ASN A 97 -5.27 -12.92 -6.40
CA ASN A 97 -4.24 -13.69 -7.13
C ASN A 97 -3.51 -12.94 -8.28
N ASN A 98 -3.67 -11.62 -8.40
CA ASN A 98 -2.98 -10.81 -9.38
C ASN A 98 -1.52 -10.60 -8.94
N PHE A 99 -0.66 -11.60 -9.23
CA PHE A 99 0.79 -11.58 -9.03
C PHE A 99 1.54 -10.62 -10.00
N GLY A 100 0.88 -9.56 -10.48
CA GLY A 100 1.50 -8.52 -11.31
C GLY A 100 2.59 -7.76 -10.58
N THR A 101 3.56 -7.21 -11.31
CA THR A 101 4.76 -6.53 -10.76
C THR A 101 4.42 -5.41 -9.75
N MET A 102 3.24 -4.79 -9.87
CA MET A 102 2.71 -3.79 -8.92
C MET A 102 1.39 -4.24 -8.26
N SER A 103 1.32 -5.49 -7.81
CA SER A 103 0.19 -5.95 -7.01
C SER A 103 0.07 -5.11 -5.73
N LEU A 104 -1.16 -4.94 -5.24
CA LEU A 104 -1.43 -4.19 -4.01
C LEU A 104 -0.66 -4.77 -2.81
N ALA A 105 -0.54 -6.10 -2.77
CA ALA A 105 0.28 -6.85 -1.84
C ALA A 105 1.77 -6.42 -1.86
N ARG A 106 2.36 -6.34 -3.05
CA ARG A 106 3.75 -5.89 -3.24
C ARG A 106 3.91 -4.44 -2.80
N ARG A 107 2.99 -3.56 -3.21
CA ARG A 107 3.01 -2.14 -2.82
C ARG A 107 2.98 -1.95 -1.31
N LEU A 108 2.13 -2.70 -0.60
CA LEU A 108 2.08 -2.68 0.88
C LEU A 108 3.40 -3.12 1.50
N MET A 109 3.97 -4.23 1.01
CA MET A 109 5.27 -4.71 1.48
C MET A 109 6.38 -3.69 1.20
N THR A 110 6.42 -3.12 0.00
CA THR A 110 7.43 -2.12 -0.35
C THR A 110 7.24 -0.85 0.48
N MET A 111 6.01 -0.39 0.71
CA MET A 111 5.73 0.75 1.58
C MET A 111 6.26 0.50 3.00
N ARG A 112 6.02 -0.70 3.55
CA ARG A 112 6.55 -1.10 4.86
C ARG A 112 8.08 -1.00 4.88
N MET A 113 8.76 -1.49 3.84
CA MET A 113 10.22 -1.41 3.74
C MET A 113 10.72 0.04 3.60
N THR A 114 10.01 0.89 2.84
CA THR A 114 10.31 2.32 2.71
C THR A 114 10.20 3.05 4.04
N VAL A 115 9.11 2.82 4.80
CA VAL A 115 8.92 3.40 6.14
C VAL A 115 9.97 2.85 7.11
N ALA A 116 10.31 1.56 7.05
CA ALA A 116 11.37 0.96 7.87
C ALA A 116 12.76 1.54 7.58
N ALA A 117 13.08 1.78 6.30
CA ALA A 117 14.33 2.42 5.90
C ALA A 117 14.41 3.88 6.41
N ALA A 118 13.31 4.63 6.28
CA ALA A 118 13.22 5.98 6.82
C ALA A 118 13.42 5.99 8.35
N LYS A 119 12.75 5.08 9.07
CA LYS A 119 12.91 4.92 10.52
C LYS A 119 14.37 4.67 10.90
N LEU A 120 15.01 3.67 10.28
CA LEU A 120 16.38 3.27 10.60
C LEU A 120 17.35 4.44 10.40
N PHE A 121 17.15 5.22 9.33
CA PHE A 121 17.92 6.42 9.08
C PHE A 121 17.71 7.49 10.18
N LEU A 122 16.47 7.75 10.58
CA LEU A 122 16.18 8.70 11.66
C LEU A 122 16.75 8.25 13.01
N ASP A 123 16.69 6.95 13.31
CA ASP A 123 17.28 6.37 14.52
C ASP A 123 18.80 6.54 14.54
N GLN A 124 19.47 6.31 13.41
CA GLN A 124 20.91 6.53 13.28
C GLN A 124 21.27 8.01 13.44
N ALA A 125 20.56 8.90 12.72
CA ALA A 125 20.80 10.34 12.84
C ALA A 125 20.55 10.86 14.26
N ALA A 126 19.56 10.32 14.97
CA ALA A 126 19.31 10.66 16.37
C ALA A 126 20.46 10.26 17.30
N GLN A 127 21.20 9.20 16.97
CA GLN A 127 22.39 8.79 17.71
C GLN A 127 23.58 9.71 17.39
N ASP A 128 23.79 10.02 16.10
CA ASP A 128 24.91 10.85 15.64
C ASP A 128 24.79 12.32 16.09
N ILE A 129 23.57 12.84 16.17
CA ILE A 129 23.28 14.18 16.69
C ILE A 129 23.44 14.22 18.21
N GLY A 130 23.08 13.17 18.94
CA GLY A 130 23.18 13.15 20.41
C GLY A 130 22.39 14.30 21.08
N ASP A 131 23.01 14.99 22.04
CA ASP A 131 22.33 16.01 22.86
C ASP A 131 22.31 17.42 22.23
N ARG A 132 22.89 17.60 21.05
CA ARG A 132 22.91 18.89 20.34
C ARG A 132 21.75 18.99 19.33
N THR A 133 21.50 20.19 18.84
CA THR A 133 20.66 20.41 17.65
C THR A 133 21.45 20.07 16.38
N ALA A 134 20.77 19.59 15.34
CA ALA A 134 21.38 19.37 14.04
C ALA A 134 21.98 20.66 13.48
N THR A 135 23.12 20.56 12.80
CA THR A 135 23.68 21.66 12.02
C THR A 135 22.83 21.91 10.76
N ALA A 136 23.02 23.05 10.09
CA ALA A 136 22.30 23.34 8.84
C ALA A 136 22.59 22.30 7.74
N GLU A 137 23.81 21.77 7.68
CA GLU A 137 24.20 20.73 6.71
C GLU A 137 23.52 19.39 7.02
N GLU A 138 23.54 18.96 8.29
CA GLU A 138 22.86 17.73 8.73
C GLU A 138 21.35 17.83 8.52
N HIS A 139 20.79 19.01 8.76
CA HIS A 139 19.37 19.29 8.56
C HIS A 139 18.97 19.15 7.08
N GLU A 140 19.73 19.75 6.17
CA GLU A 140 19.44 19.64 4.73
C GLU A 140 19.63 18.20 4.24
N PHE A 141 20.69 17.52 4.68
CA PHE A 141 20.93 16.12 4.35
C PHE A 141 19.78 15.21 4.83
N LEU A 142 19.32 15.39 6.07
CA LEU A 142 18.16 14.69 6.62
C LEU A 142 16.91 14.91 5.77
N ARG A 143 16.68 16.16 5.37
CA ARG A 143 15.52 16.54 4.58
C ARG A 143 15.56 15.91 3.19
N GLU A 144 16.70 15.94 2.50
CA GLU A 144 16.87 15.30 1.21
C GLU A 144 16.62 13.79 1.29
N MET A 145 17.17 13.13 2.31
CA MET A 145 17.02 11.69 2.49
C MET A 145 15.59 11.27 2.76
N VAL A 146 14.89 11.96 3.66
CA VAL A 146 13.47 11.73 3.89
C VAL A 146 12.66 12.08 2.64
N GLY A 147 13.03 13.13 1.92
CA GLY A 147 12.40 13.51 0.66
C GLY A 147 12.50 12.42 -0.42
N GLN A 148 13.61 11.68 -0.49
CA GLN A 148 13.74 10.52 -1.39
C GLN A 148 12.78 9.38 -0.99
N GLN A 149 12.67 9.07 0.31
CA GLN A 149 11.72 8.08 0.80
C GLN A 149 10.27 8.51 0.57
N LEU A 150 9.98 9.81 0.70
CA LEU A 150 8.66 10.38 0.41
C LEU A 150 8.28 10.22 -1.06
N LYS A 151 9.20 10.51 -1.99
CA LYS A 151 8.99 10.28 -3.43
C LYS A 151 8.75 8.80 -3.74
N MET A 152 9.47 7.90 -3.08
CA MET A 152 9.26 6.47 -3.20
C MET A 152 7.84 6.08 -2.73
N ALA A 153 7.43 6.56 -1.56
CA ALA A 153 6.10 6.34 -1.02
C ALA A 153 4.98 6.91 -1.93
N GLU A 154 5.19 8.10 -2.51
CA GLU A 154 4.28 8.70 -3.49
C GLU A 154 4.13 7.85 -4.75
N ASN A 155 5.24 7.35 -5.30
CA ASN A 155 5.22 6.47 -6.47
C ASN A 155 4.45 5.17 -6.19
N LEU A 156 4.60 4.61 -4.99
CA LEU A 156 3.84 3.46 -4.53
C LEU A 156 2.35 3.77 -4.38
N LEU A 157 1.96 4.95 -3.91
CA LEU A 157 0.56 5.37 -3.83
C LEU A 157 -0.07 5.51 -5.20
N MET A 158 0.62 6.18 -6.12
CA MET A 158 0.15 6.47 -7.48
C MET A 158 0.23 5.27 -8.43
N ASN A 159 0.70 4.12 -7.93
CA ASN A 159 0.90 2.91 -8.72
C ASN A 159 1.81 3.14 -9.95
N ARG A 160 2.79 4.04 -9.82
CA ARG A 160 3.77 4.29 -10.88
C ARG A 160 4.74 3.12 -10.94
N GLN A 161 5.10 2.70 -12.15
CA GLN A 161 6.15 1.70 -12.32
C GLN A 161 7.46 2.25 -11.77
N MET A 162 8.02 1.54 -10.81
CA MET A 162 9.34 1.83 -10.28
C MET A 162 10.34 1.13 -11.19
N ALA A 163 11.23 1.91 -11.80
CA ALA A 163 12.31 1.36 -12.59
C ALA A 163 13.12 0.40 -11.71
N ARG A 164 13.44 -0.78 -12.22
CA ARG A 164 14.34 -1.71 -11.53
C ARG A 164 15.69 -1.00 -11.40
N PRO A 165 16.36 -1.07 -10.24
CA PRO A 165 17.74 -0.63 -10.14
C PRO A 165 18.58 -1.39 -11.17
N GLU A 166 19.26 -0.66 -12.04
CA GLU A 166 20.23 -1.25 -12.95
C GLU A 166 21.46 -1.60 -12.12
N TRP A 167 21.73 -2.89 -11.99
CA TRP A 167 22.98 -3.35 -11.39
C TRP A 167 24.10 -3.07 -12.39
N PRO A 168 25.24 -2.49 -11.96
CA PRO A 168 26.37 -2.34 -12.85
C PRO A 168 26.74 -3.72 -13.40
N ALA A 169 26.84 -3.82 -14.73
CA ALA A 169 27.22 -5.08 -15.36
C ALA A 169 28.58 -5.53 -14.78
N PRO A 170 28.74 -6.83 -14.47
CA PRO A 170 30.03 -7.35 -14.02
C PRO A 170 31.06 -7.10 -15.13
N GLY A 171 31.92 -6.10 -14.92
CA GLY A 171 32.89 -5.60 -15.91
C GLY A 171 32.99 -4.08 -16.03
N ALA A 172 32.02 -3.31 -15.53
CA ALA A 172 32.08 -1.84 -15.59
C ALA A 172 32.94 -1.18 -14.48
N ALA A 173 33.39 -1.95 -13.49
CA ALA A 173 34.21 -1.47 -12.38
C ALA A 173 35.73 -1.62 -12.61
N GLU A 174 36.16 -2.22 -13.74
CA GLU A 174 37.58 -2.44 -14.04
C GLU A 174 38.19 -1.39 -14.98
N THR A 175 37.42 -0.39 -15.41
CA THR A 175 37.88 0.62 -16.40
C THR A 175 37.68 2.08 -15.99
N ALA A 176 37.51 2.36 -14.70
CA ALA A 176 37.50 3.73 -14.17
C ALA A 176 38.72 4.00 -13.29
#